data_AF-A0A8T3PQI6-F1
#
_entry.id   AF-A0A8T3PQI6-F1
#
_cell.length_a   1.000
_cell.length_b   1.000
_cell.length_c   1.000
_cell.angle_alpha   90.00
_cell.angle_beta   90.00
_cell.angle_gamma   90.00
#
_symmetry.space_group_name_H-M   'P 1'
#
loop_
_entity.id
_entity.type
_entity.pdbx_description
1 polymer ?
#
loop_
_entity_poly.entity_id
_entity_poly.type
_entity_poly.pdbx_seq_one_letter_code
_entity_poly.pdbx_strand_id
1 'polypeptide(L)' 'MSWNTAAAGTIAAEAPASARVAFIRKTYLHLGGAVLAFIAVEAALITSPLAQPIVQTLLGGRMSWLIVPAAFMAVG' A
#
# COMPACT_ATOMS: atom_id res chain seq x y z
N MET A 1 32.53 -22.55 -2.22
CA MET A 1 31.09 -22.59 -2.53
C MET A 1 30.76 -21.34 -3.34
N SER A 2 30.86 -21.41 -4.67
CA SER A 2 30.57 -20.28 -5.56
C SER A 2 29.06 -20.20 -5.76
N TRP A 3 28.42 -19.23 -5.12
CA TRP A 3 27.03 -18.90 -5.41
C TRP A 3 26.96 -18.37 -6.85
N ASN A 4 26.57 -19.22 -7.80
CA ASN A 4 26.24 -18.80 -9.16
C ASN A 4 25.02 -17.88 -9.08
N THR A 5 25.26 -16.57 -9.01
CA THR A 5 24.23 -15.52 -9.07
C THR A 5 23.51 -15.46 -10.42
N ALA A 6 23.95 -16.24 -11.41
CA ALA A 6 23.34 -16.33 -12.73
C ALA A 6 21.87 -16.82 -12.73
N ALA A 7 21.39 -17.45 -11.65
CA ALA A 7 20.00 -17.92 -11.52
C ALA A 7 19.11 -17.03 -10.61
N ALA A 8 19.69 -16.10 -9.85
CA ALA A 8 18.94 -15.10 -9.11
C ALA A 8 18.84 -13.86 -10.00
N GLY A 9 17.63 -13.51 -10.46
CA GLY A 9 17.43 -12.32 -11.29
C GLY A 9 18.16 -11.11 -10.70
N THR A 10 18.78 -10.29 -11.56
CA THR A 10 19.56 -9.10 -11.16
C THR A 10 18.76 -8.29 -10.14
N ILE A 11 19.31 -8.11 -8.93
CA ILE A 11 18.64 -7.33 -7.89
C ILE A 11 18.47 -5.89 -8.36
N ALA A 12 17.38 -5.23 -7.96
CA ALA A 12 17.05 -3.90 -8.45
C ALA A 12 18.19 -2.87 -8.27
N ALA A 13 19.04 -3.03 -7.26
CA ALA A 13 20.22 -2.19 -7.04
C ALA A 13 21.27 -2.30 -8.16
N GLU A 14 21.47 -3.50 -8.71
CA GLU A 14 22.48 -3.82 -9.75
C GLU A 14 21.93 -3.64 -11.17
N ALA A 15 20.63 -3.43 -11.33
CA ALA A 15 19.99 -3.27 -12.64
C ALA A 15 20.47 -1.98 -13.36
N PRO A 16 20.43 -1.92 -14.71
CA PRO A 16 20.76 -0.72 -15.46
C PRO A 16 19.98 0.52 -15.00
N ALA A 17 20.57 1.70 -15.12
CA ALA A 17 19.98 2.95 -14.61
C ALA A 17 18.54 3.17 -15.11
N SER A 18 18.27 2.88 -16.38
CA SER A 18 16.92 2.97 -16.97
C SER A 18 15.91 2.04 -16.30
N ALA A 19 16.30 0.80 -15.98
CA ALA A 19 15.45 -0.17 -15.30
C ALA A 19 15.14 0.27 -13.86
N ARG A 20 16.12 0.81 -13.14
CA ARG A 20 15.93 1.35 -11.78
C ARG A 20 14.97 2.54 -11.76
N VAL A 21 15.14 3.47 -12.69
CA VAL A 21 14.24 4.63 -12.83
C VAL A 21 12.80 4.18 -13.12
N ALA A 22 12.63 3.19 -14.00
CA ALA A 22 11.32 2.63 -14.28
C ALA A 22 10.69 1.96 -13.06
N PHE A 23 11.48 1.20 -12.28
CA PHE A 23 11.03 0.59 -11.03
C PHE A 23 10.57 1.65 -10.03
N ILE A 24 11.41 2.65 -9.74
CA ILE A 24 11.07 3.76 -8.83
C ILE A 24 9.79 4.45 -9.28
N ARG A 25 9.67 4.82 -10.56
CA ARG A 25 8.45 5.48 -11.08
C ARG A 25 7.20 4.64 -10.82
N LYS A 26 7.24 3.33 -11.09
CA LYS A 26 6.09 2.43 -10.86
C LYS A 26 5.74 2.33 -9.38
N THR A 27 6.73 2.18 -8.50
CA THR A 27 6.51 2.11 -7.05
C THR A 27 5.87 3.38 -6.51
N TYR A 28 6.37 4.54 -6.91
CA TYR A 28 5.82 5.83 -6.48
C TYR A 28 4.46 6.14 -7.12
N LEU A 29 4.21 5.68 -8.35
CA LEU A 29 2.88 5.79 -8.96
C LEU A 29 1.85 4.93 -8.22
N HIS A 30 2.19 3.68 -7.89
CA HIS A 30 1.29 2.82 -7.13
C HIS A 30 1.05 3.35 -5.72
N LEU A 31 2.12 3.75 -5.02
CA LEU A 31 2.02 4.38 -3.70
C LEU A 31 1.17 5.66 -3.74
N GLY A 32 1.44 6.54 -4.70
CA GLY A 32 0.66 7.78 -4.88
C GLY A 32 -0.81 7.50 -5.19
N GLY A 33 -1.08 6.51 -6.05
CA GLY A 33 -2.43 6.05 -6.35
C GLY A 33 -3.15 5.51 -5.12
N ALA A 34 -2.48 4.72 -4.29
CA ALA A 34 -3.03 4.20 -3.04
C ALA A 34 -3.37 5.34 -2.05
N VAL A 35 -2.49 6.34 -1.92
CA VAL A 35 -2.75 7.53 -1.09
C VAL A 35 -3.98 8.30 -1.59
N LEU A 36 -4.07 8.55 -2.90
CA LEU A 36 -5.23 9.24 -3.49
C LEU A 36 -6.54 8.46 -3.30
N ALA A 37 -6.50 7.14 -3.49
CA ALA A 37 -7.66 6.28 -3.26
C ALA A 37 -8.09 6.31 -1.78
N PHE A 38 -7.13 6.27 -0.86
CA PHE A 38 -7.41 6.38 0.58
C PHE A 38 -8.06 7.71 0.94
N ILE A 39 -7.55 8.84 0.42
CA ILE A 39 -8.15 10.16 0.59
C ILE A 39 -9.61 10.19 0.08
N ALA A 40 -9.87 9.61 -1.09
CA ALA A 40 -11.22 9.55 -1.64
C ALA A 40 -12.18 8.73 -0.75
N VAL A 41 -11.69 7.61 -0.20
CA VAL A 41 -12.44 6.79 0.75
C VAL A 41 -12.73 7.57 2.04
N GLU A 42 -11.73 8.23 2.63
CA GLU A 42 -11.93 9.05 3.84
C GLU A 42 -12.92 10.19 3.59
N ALA A 43 -12.80 10.90 2.46
CA ALA A 43 -13.71 11.97 2.09
C ALA A 43 -15.17 11.47 1.97
N ALA A 44 -15.38 10.30 1.35
CA ALA A 44 -16.69 9.67 1.26
C ALA A 44 -17.21 9.23 2.64
N LEU A 45 -16.34 8.64 3.47
CA LEU A 45 -16.72 8.15 4.80
C LEU A 45 -17.09 9.30 5.76
N ILE A 46 -16.31 10.37 5.80
CA ILE A 46 -16.53 11.52 6.70
C ILE A 46 -17.82 12.27 6.34
N THR A 47 -18.14 12.37 5.05
CA THR A 47 -19.38 13.03 4.59
C THR A 47 -20.60 12.12 4.69
N SER A 48 -20.40 10.83 4.96
CA SER A 48 -21.50 9.87 5.08
C SER A 48 -22.13 9.86 6.49
N PRO A 49 -23.39 9.40 6.62
CA PRO A 49 -24.01 9.12 7.92
C PRO A 49 -23.30 8.01 8.71
N LEU A 50 -22.40 7.26 8.07
CA LEU A 50 -21.68 6.14 8.67
C LEU A 50 -20.47 6.60 9.50
N ALA A 51 -20.13 7.89 9.50
CA ALA A 51 -18.96 8.40 10.23
C ALA A 51 -18.96 8.03 11.72
N GLN A 52 -20.07 8.29 12.44
CA GLN A 52 -20.18 7.94 13.86
C GLN A 52 -20.04 6.44 14.14
N PRO A 53 -20.82 5.54 13.51
CA PRO A 53 -20.71 4.11 13.80
C PRO A 53 -19.35 3.52 13.40
N ILE A 54 -18.72 4.05 12.36
CA ILE A 54 -17.35 3.62 11.96
C ILE A 54 -16.34 4.03 13.01
N VAL A 55 -16.37 5.27 13.49
CA VAL A 55 -15.48 5.75 14.55
C VAL A 55 -15.67 4.95 15.84
N GLN A 56 -16.91 4.66 16.23
CA GLN A 56 -17.20 3.81 17.37
C GLN A 56 -16.67 2.38 17.19
N THR A 57 -16.78 1.82 15.98
CA THR A 57 -16.25 0.49 15.66
C THR A 57 -14.72 0.48 15.74
N LEU A 58 -14.05 1.49 15.18
CA LEU A 58 -12.59 1.62 15.13
C LEU A 58 -11.95 1.95 16.49
N LEU A 59 -12.68 2.62 17.39
CA LEU A 59 -12.21 2.95 18.73
C LEU A 59 -12.68 1.96 19.80
N GLY A 60 -13.67 1.12 19.49
CA GLY A 60 -14.40 0.32 20.47
C GLY A 60 -13.73 -0.98 20.92
N GLY A 61 -12.68 -1.45 20.25
CA GLY A 61 -12.06 -2.74 20.59
C GLY A 61 -10.62 -2.92 20.14
N ARG A 62 -9.86 -3.73 20.87
CA ARG A 62 -8.41 -3.96 20.64
C ARG A 62 -8.07 -4.48 19.24
N MET A 63 -8.98 -5.25 18.62
CA MET A 63 -8.77 -5.84 17.29
C MET A 63 -9.43 -5.04 16.16
N SER A 64 -10.22 -4.01 16.47
CA SER A 64 -10.93 -3.21 15.47
C SER A 64 -9.99 -2.54 14.48
N TRP A 65 -8.82 -2.10 14.96
CA TRP A 65 -7.80 -1.50 14.12
C TRP A 65 -7.30 -2.45 13.02
N LEU A 66 -7.39 -3.78 13.19
CA LEU A 66 -6.97 -4.76 12.16
C LEU A 66 -7.82 -4.70 10.89
N ILE A 67 -9.02 -4.14 10.95
CA ILE A 67 -9.90 -3.96 9.80
C ILE A 67 -9.26 -2.99 8.79
N VAL A 68 -8.57 -1.94 9.26
CA VAL A 68 -7.92 -0.94 8.41
C VAL A 68 -6.79 -1.53 7.56
N PRO A 69 -5.75 -2.19 8.12
CA PRO A 69 -4.72 -2.83 7.32
C PRO A 69 -5.24 -4.03 6.53
N ALA A 70 -6.27 -4.76 7.01
CA ALA A 70 -6.91 -5.81 6.22
C ALA A 70 -7.59 -5.26 4.95
N ALA A 71 -8.31 -4.14 5.07
CA ALA A 71 -8.89 -3.46 3.92
C ALA A 71 -7.82 -2.93 2.96
N PHE A 72 -6.71 -2.41 3.48
CA PHE A 72 -5.60 -1.93 2.66
C PHE A 72 -4.89 -3.06 1.90
N MET A 73 -4.71 -4.21 2.54
CA MET A 73 -4.12 -5.41 1.92
C MET A 73 -5.01 -6.00 0.81
N ALA A 74 -6.34 -5.85 0.90
CA ALA A 74 -7.27 -6.35 -0.11
C ALA A 74 -7.17 -5.62 -1.47
N VAL A 75 -6.62 -4.40 -1.48
CA VAL A 75 -6.42 -3.58 -2.69
C VAL A 75 -5.04 -3.82 -3.32
N GLY A 76 -4.13 -4.48 -2.60
CA GLY A 76 -2.72 -4.70 -2.95
C GLY A 76 -2.48 -5.42 -4.27
#